data_AF-A0A5D9C375-F1
#
_entry.id   AF-A0A5D9C375-F1
#
_cell.length_a   1.000
_cell.length_b   1.000
_cell.length_c   1.000
_cell.angle_alpha   90.00
_cell.angle_beta   90.00
_cell.angle_gamma   90.00
#
_symmetry.space_group_name_H-M   'P 1'
#
loop_
_entity.id
_entity.type
_entity.pdbx_description
1 polymer ?
#
loop_
_entity_poly.entity_id
_entity_poly.type
_entity_poly.pdbx_seq_one_letter_code
_entity_poly.pdbx_strand_id
1 'polypeptide(L)' 'MYRANAEAQRTAARNTALPNRRDMHLRSAETWEAMAAAVQDNADRAMVNEAAKEAGKAG' A
#
# COMPACT_ATOMS: atom_id res chain seq x y z
N MET A 1 -1.48 -0.56 -8.76
CA MET A 1 -1.57 -2.02 -8.57
C MET A 1 -2.00 -2.41 -7.15
N TYR A 2 -1.27 -2.03 -6.10
CA TYR A 2 -1.61 -2.44 -4.72
C TYR A 2 -3.01 -2.02 -4.24
N ARG A 3 -3.41 -0.77 -4.47
CA ARG A 3 -4.78 -0.30 -4.12
C ARG A 3 -5.89 -1.05 -4.85
N ALA A 4 -5.69 -1.35 -6.13
CA ALA A 4 -6.66 -2.13 -6.92
C ALA A 4 -6.78 -3.57 -6.40
N ASN A 5 -5.67 -4.19 -5.98
CA ASN A 5 -5.71 -5.51 -5.34
C ASN A 5 -6.45 -5.48 -4.00
N ALA A 6 -6.24 -4.44 -3.18
CA ALA A 6 -6.97 -4.27 -1.94
C ALA A 6 -8.49 -4.15 -2.18
N GLU A 7 -8.90 -3.36 -3.17
CA GLU A 7 -10.30 -3.21 -3.56
C GLU A 7 -10.92 -4.51 -4.08
N ALA A 8 -10.17 -5.27 -4.89
CA ALA A 8 -10.61 -6.59 -5.35
C ALA A 8 -10.85 -7.56 -4.18
N GLN A 9 -9.97 -7.55 -3.17
CA GLN A 9 -10.14 -8.36 -1.96
C GLN A 9 -11.34 -7.89 -1.12
N ARG A 10 -11.59 -6.57 -1.00
CA ARG A 10 -12.80 -6.06 -0.33
C ARG A 10 -14.08 -6.47 -1.06
N THR A 11 -14.07 -6.44 -2.38
CA THR A 11 -15.19 -6.91 -3.20
C THR A 11 -15.42 -8.40 -2.99
N ALA A 12 -14.36 -9.20 -2.98
CA ALA A 12 -14.45 -10.63 -2.68
C ALA A 12 -15.00 -10.91 -1.28
N ALA A 13 -14.57 -10.13 -0.26
CA ALA A 13 -15.09 -10.22 1.09
C ALA A 13 -16.60 -9.94 1.16
N ARG A 14 -17.09 -8.90 0.47
CA ARG A 14 -18.53 -8.56 0.40
C ARG A 14 -19.37 -9.67 -0.22
N ASN A 15 -18.80 -10.39 -1.19
CA ASN A 15 -19.50 -11.45 -1.92
C ASN A 15 -19.40 -12.83 -1.25
N THR A 16 -18.70 -12.95 -0.13
CA THR A 16 -18.46 -14.24 0.52
C THR A 16 -19.40 -14.44 1.71
N ALA A 17 -20.08 -15.58 1.75
CA ALA A 17 -21.01 -15.93 2.83
C ALA A 17 -20.33 -16.59 4.04
N LEU A 18 -19.14 -17.18 3.84
CA LEU A 18 -18.41 -17.88 4.89
C LEU A 18 -17.55 -16.90 5.70
N PRO A 19 -17.78 -16.73 7.02
CA PRO A 19 -17.08 -15.73 7.82
C PRO A 19 -15.56 -15.88 7.78
N ASN A 20 -15.04 -17.10 7.86
CA ASN A 20 -13.60 -17.37 7.81
C ASN A 20 -12.96 -16.92 6.48
N ARG A 21 -13.63 -17.13 5.34
CA ARG A 21 -13.16 -16.66 4.04
C ARG A 21 -13.26 -15.15 3.94
N ARG A 22 -14.29 -14.54 4.53
CA ARG A 22 -14.46 -13.09 4.55
C ARG A 22 -13.28 -12.44 5.27
N ASP A 23 -12.95 -12.96 6.45
CA ASP A 23 -11.87 -12.43 7.27
C ASP A 23 -10.51 -12.63 6.60
N MET A 24 -10.31 -13.73 5.86
CA MET A 24 -9.14 -13.92 5.02
C MET A 24 -9.02 -12.83 3.93
N HIS A 25 -10.10 -12.55 3.21
CA HIS A 25 -10.11 -11.49 2.19
C HIS A 25 -9.87 -10.11 2.80
N LEU A 26 -10.45 -9.80 3.96
CA LEU A 26 -10.23 -8.54 4.67
C LEU A 26 -8.76 -8.37 5.10
N ARG A 27 -8.15 -9.38 5.72
CA ARG A 27 -6.72 -9.35 6.07
C ARG A 27 -5.82 -9.19 4.85
N SER A 28 -6.18 -9.84 3.74
CA SER A 28 -5.45 -9.66 2.47
C SER A 28 -5.57 -8.22 1.97
N ALA A 29 -6.76 -7.61 2.01
CA ALA A 29 -6.95 -6.22 1.64
C ALA A 29 -6.08 -5.27 2.48
N GLU A 30 -6.08 -5.45 3.80
CA GLU A 30 -5.24 -4.67 4.74
C GLU A 30 -3.74 -4.79 4.40
N THR A 31 -3.29 -5.99 4.04
CA THR A 31 -1.90 -6.24 3.65
C THR A 31 -1.53 -5.50 2.36
N TRP A 32 -2.42 -5.49 1.37
CA TRP A 32 -2.21 -4.74 0.13
C TRP A 32 -2.22 -3.22 0.35
N GLU A 33 -3.01 -2.72 1.28
CA GLU A 33 -3.02 -1.29 1.64
C GLU A 33 -1.75 -0.88 2.38
N ALA A 34 -1.27 -1.71 3.31
CA ALA A 34 0.01 -1.49 3.98
C ALA A 34 1.16 -1.43 2.97
N MET A 35 1.17 -2.30 1.96
CA MET A 35 2.15 -2.24 0.87
C MET A 35 2.00 -0.96 0.04
N ALA A 36 0.77 -0.54 -0.27
CA ALA A 36 0.54 0.70 -1.01
C ALA A 36 1.07 1.93 -0.24
N ALA A 37 0.85 1.97 1.07
CA ALA A 37 1.37 3.01 1.95
C ALA A 37 2.91 2.99 2.00
N ALA A 38 3.52 1.81 2.22
CA ALA A 38 4.97 1.67 2.28
C ALA A 38 5.67 2.10 0.96
N VAL A 39 5.06 1.83 -0.19
CA VAL A 39 5.59 2.27 -1.49
C VAL A 39 5.53 3.79 -1.62
N GLN A 40 4.45 4.41 -1.16
CA GLN A 40 4.31 5.86 -1.16
C GLN A 40 5.33 6.51 -0.21
N ASP A 41 5.44 6.01 1.02
CA ASP A 41 6.41 6.50 2.00
C ASP A 41 7.86 6.39 1.50
N ASN A 42 8.19 5.29 0.82
CA ASN A 42 9.52 5.11 0.22
C ASN A 42 9.78 6.10 -0.91
N ALA A 43 8.78 6.39 -1.75
CA ALA A 43 8.90 7.39 -2.81
C ALA A 43 9.13 8.79 -2.23
N ASP A 44 8.36 9.17 -1.21
CA ASP A 44 8.47 10.47 -0.55
C ASP A 44 9.85 10.65 0.11
N ARG A 45 10.34 9.61 0.81
CA ARG A 45 11.69 9.60 1.39
C ARG A 45 12.79 9.69 0.33
N ALA A 46 12.63 9.00 -0.81
CA ALA A 46 13.58 9.08 -1.90
C ALA A 46 13.67 10.51 -2.46
N MET A 47 12.53 11.19 -2.63
CA MET A 47 12.49 12.59 -3.08
C MET A 47 13.22 13.53 -2.11
N VAL A 48 13.00 13.38 -0.79
CA VAL A 48 13.69 14.18 0.23
C VAL A 48 15.20 13.94 0.19
N ASN A 49 15.64 12.69 0.07
CA ASN A 49 17.06 12.35 0.00
C ASN A 49 17.74 12.93 -1.24
N GLU A 50 17.08 12.91 -2.40
CA GLU A 50 17.62 13.52 -3.61
C GLU A 50 17.68 15.05 -3.50
N ALA A 51 16.64 15.69 -2.94
CA ALA A 51 16.66 17.14 -2.69
C ALA A 51 17.80 17.55 -1.72
N ALA A 52 18.04 16.76 -0.67
CA ALA A 52 19.12 17.00 0.29
C ALA A 52 20.51 16.85 -0.34
N LYS A 53 20.69 15.86 -1.24
CA LYS A 53 21.95 15.68 -1.99
C LYS A 53 22.25 16.86 -2.91
N GLU A 54 21.26 17.37 -3.63
CA GLU A 54 21.44 18.51 -4.53
C GLU A 54 21.72 19.81 -3.76
N ALA A 55 21.07 20.02 -2.62
CA ALA A 55 21.37 21.14 -1.72
C ALA A 55 22.80 21.08 -1.16
N GLY A 56 23.31 19.89 -0.84
CA GLY A 56 24.67 19.70 -0.34
C GLY A 56 25.78 19.80 -1.40
N LYS A 57 25.46 19.72 -2.70
CA LYS A 57 26.42 19.93 -3.80
C LYS A 57 26.55 21.39 -4.23
N ALA A 58 25.56 22.22 -3.88
CA ALA A 58 25.50 23.64 -4.26
C ALA A 58 26.15 24.59 -3.22
N GLY A 59 26.65 24.06 -2.10
CA GLY A 59 27.40 24.79 -1.07
C GLY A 59 28.85 24.34 -1.03
#